data_AF-A0A0B2UI64-F1
#
_entry.id   AF-A0A0B2UI64-F1
#
_cell.length_a   1.000
_cell.length_b   1.000
_cell.length_c   1.000
_cell.angle_alpha   90.00
_cell.angle_beta   90.00
_cell.angle_gamma   90.00
#
_symmetry.space_group_name_H-M   'P 1'
#
loop_
_entity.id
_entity.type
_entity.pdbx_description
1 polymer ?
#
loop_
_entity_poly.entity_id
_entity_poly.type
_entity_poly.pdbx_seq_one_letter_code
_entity_poly.pdbx_strand_id
1 'polypeptide(L)'
;MRVVVVGCGGTGIELLKLLAGKGNRLLVVDDDRITLSNLHRSCMFKRTDEGRYKSQRVAEVINEMHGEEVEFVTQRIQDVDICIINQYDVLVCAVDNVATRMDLNLMFMRSECKMLIDCGISGYKAHVKMVRRGLACLYCIKDLYEINNPGICTMKSLPVHITPENRNAVLRSMVEMDRDMTLDDMRYFNKKSTVMKIIDAFNAISPNELNTNEFEVVGMYDNIMPNVCFINSICASLVYRMLCSPETAYDFIFYSSEDKLVINKMLLEKDKDCIVCKYA
;
A
#
# COMPACT_ATOMS: atom_id res chain seq x y z
N MET A 1 3.48 -23.64 -2.94
CA MET A 1 2.74 -22.97 -1.83
C MET A 1 1.33 -22.66 -2.29
N ARG A 2 0.35 -22.55 -1.39
CA ARG A 2 -1.01 -22.08 -1.70
C ARG A 2 -1.20 -20.69 -1.11
N VAL A 3 -1.23 -19.66 -1.95
CA VAL A 3 -1.14 -18.25 -1.53
C VAL A 3 -2.29 -17.44 -2.10
N VAL A 4 -2.96 -16.68 -1.24
CA VAL A 4 -3.90 -15.62 -1.64
C VAL A 4 -3.17 -14.28 -1.57
N VAL A 5 -3.19 -13.52 -2.67
CA VAL A 5 -2.68 -12.15 -2.71
C VAL A 5 -3.87 -11.20 -2.83
N VAL A 6 -4.04 -10.34 -1.83
CA VAL A 6 -5.10 -9.33 -1.76
C VAL A 6 -4.51 -7.97 -2.09
N GLY A 7 -5.00 -7.36 -3.17
CA GLY A 7 -4.43 -6.14 -3.76
C GLY A 7 -3.50 -6.45 -4.94
N CYS A 8 -3.86 -5.92 -6.10
CA CYS A 8 -3.21 -6.10 -7.40
C CYS A 8 -2.60 -4.80 -7.94
N GLY A 9 -2.32 -3.83 -7.06
CA GLY A 9 -1.58 -2.62 -7.39
C GLY A 9 -0.11 -2.73 -7.00
N GLY A 10 0.80 -2.10 -7.76
CA GLY A 10 2.21 -1.93 -7.39
C GLY A 10 2.86 -3.20 -6.81
N THR A 11 3.05 -3.23 -5.49
CA THR A 11 3.62 -4.36 -4.71
C THR A 11 2.95 -5.70 -4.99
N GLY A 12 1.62 -5.75 -5.11
CA GLY A 12 0.91 -7.02 -5.37
C GLY A 12 1.31 -7.65 -6.70
N ILE A 13 1.43 -6.84 -7.75
CA ILE A 13 1.92 -7.29 -9.07
C ILE A 13 3.38 -7.74 -8.99
N GLU A 14 4.22 -6.96 -8.32
CA GLU A 14 5.63 -7.31 -8.15
C GLU A 14 5.81 -8.63 -7.39
N LEU A 15 4.99 -8.89 -6.37
CA LEU A 15 5.00 -10.15 -5.65
C LEU A 15 4.51 -11.30 -6.52
N LEU A 16 3.43 -11.11 -7.28
CA LEU A 16 2.89 -12.15 -8.16
C LEU A 16 3.90 -12.55 -9.24
N LYS A 17 4.73 -11.63 -9.75
CA LYS A 17 5.88 -11.97 -10.63
C LYS A 17 6.88 -12.89 -9.95
N LEU A 18 7.12 -12.71 -8.65
CA LEU A 18 8.06 -13.54 -7.89
C LEU A 18 7.46 -14.92 -7.55
N LEU A 19 6.13 -15.03 -7.46
CA LEU A 19 5.43 -16.27 -7.12
C LEU A 19 5.07 -17.13 -8.34
N ALA A 20 4.76 -16.51 -9.48
CA ALA A 20 4.35 -17.20 -10.71
C ALA A 20 5.47 -18.08 -11.30
N GLY A 21 5.07 -19.11 -12.06
CA GLY A 21 5.96 -20.03 -12.76
C GLY A 21 6.71 -21.01 -11.85
N LYS A 22 6.29 -21.15 -10.59
CA LYS A 22 6.97 -21.95 -9.56
C LYS A 22 6.12 -23.11 -9.02
N GLY A 23 5.01 -23.43 -9.68
CA GLY A 23 4.08 -24.49 -9.24
C GLY A 23 3.35 -24.12 -7.95
N ASN A 24 3.15 -22.83 -7.69
CA ASN A 24 2.29 -22.37 -6.61
C ASN A 24 0.83 -22.47 -7.04
N ARG A 25 -0.09 -22.57 -6.08
CA ARG A 25 -1.52 -22.33 -6.31
C ARG A 25 -1.82 -20.92 -5.84
N LEU A 26 -2.22 -20.06 -6.76
CA LEU A 26 -2.39 -18.62 -6.52
C LEU A 26 -3.86 -18.23 -6.64
N LEU A 27 -4.32 -17.43 -5.67
CA LEU A 27 -5.58 -16.70 -5.75
C LEU A 27 -5.29 -15.21 -5.66
N VAL A 28 -5.90 -14.44 -6.56
CA VAL A 28 -5.74 -13.00 -6.67
C VAL A 28 -7.07 -12.32 -6.35
N VAL A 29 -7.11 -11.48 -5.32
CA VAL A 29 -8.34 -10.79 -4.85
C VAL A 29 -8.15 -9.28 -4.96
N ASP A 30 -8.98 -8.63 -5.78
CA ASP A 30 -8.99 -7.17 -5.97
C ASP A 30 -10.29 -6.75 -6.70
N ASP A 31 -11.01 -5.77 -6.17
CA ASP A 31 -12.25 -5.22 -6.74
C ASP A 31 -12.03 -3.98 -7.61
N ASP A 32 -10.82 -3.44 -7.67
CA ASP A 32 -10.55 -2.24 -8.45
C ASP A 32 -10.53 -2.53 -9.95
N ARG A 33 -10.85 -1.48 -10.70
CA ARG A 33 -10.64 -1.40 -12.14
C ARG A 33 -9.30 -0.75 -12.46
N ILE A 34 -8.73 -1.13 -13.60
CA ILE A 34 -7.51 -0.55 -14.14
C ILE A 34 -7.81 0.88 -14.62
N THR A 35 -6.96 1.81 -14.20
CA THR A 35 -6.97 3.21 -14.65
C THR A 35 -5.63 3.55 -15.30
N LEU A 36 -5.59 4.56 -16.18
CA LEU A 36 -4.34 4.98 -16.83
C LEU A 36 -3.25 5.39 -15.82
N SER A 37 -3.64 5.90 -14.66
CA SER A 37 -2.71 6.25 -13.58
C SER A 37 -2.05 5.02 -12.94
N ASN A 38 -2.48 3.78 -13.23
CA ASN A 38 -1.80 2.58 -12.76
C ASN A 38 -0.61 2.18 -13.66
N LEU A 39 -0.61 2.57 -14.94
CA LEU A 39 0.33 2.06 -15.94
C LEU A 39 1.80 2.39 -15.66
N HIS A 40 2.09 3.50 -14.96
CA HIS A 40 3.48 3.88 -14.64
C HIS A 40 4.17 2.98 -13.61
N ARG A 41 3.42 2.14 -12.87
CA ARG A 41 3.94 1.26 -11.80
C ARG A 41 3.51 -0.20 -11.91
N SER A 42 2.67 -0.54 -12.89
CA SER A 42 2.07 -1.86 -13.02
C SER A 42 2.40 -2.44 -14.39
N CYS A 43 3.46 -3.25 -14.47
CA CYS A 43 3.96 -3.79 -15.73
C CYS A 43 3.04 -4.83 -16.41
N MET A 44 2.01 -5.31 -15.70
CA MET A 44 1.03 -6.27 -16.22
C MET A 44 -0.17 -5.62 -16.91
N PHE A 45 -0.27 -4.29 -16.90
CA PHE A 45 -1.41 -3.58 -17.51
C PHE A 45 -0.99 -2.83 -18.77
N LYS A 46 -1.87 -2.86 -19.77
CA LYS A 46 -1.74 -2.07 -21.00
C LYS A 46 -2.81 -1.00 -21.04
N ARG A 47 -2.60 0.01 -21.89
CA ARG A 47 -3.61 1.07 -22.12
C ARG A 47 -4.96 0.50 -22.57
N THR A 48 -4.95 -0.61 -23.31
CA THR A 48 -6.16 -1.31 -23.77
C THR A 48 -6.91 -2.04 -22.66
N ASP A 49 -6.32 -2.16 -21.46
CA ASP A 49 -6.94 -2.82 -20.31
C ASP A 49 -7.73 -1.84 -19.41
N GLU A 50 -7.78 -0.55 -19.75
CA GLU A 50 -8.52 0.45 -18.97
C GLU A 50 -9.98 0.03 -18.74
N GLY A 51 -10.44 0.16 -17.51
CA GLY A 51 -11.79 -0.22 -17.09
C GLY A 51 -11.97 -1.71 -16.79
N ARG A 52 -11.04 -2.60 -17.15
CA ARG A 52 -11.10 -4.02 -16.75
C ARG A 52 -10.75 -4.20 -15.27
N TYR A 53 -11.21 -5.28 -14.65
CA TYR A 53 -10.83 -5.59 -13.27
C TYR A 53 -9.35 -5.99 -13.19
N LYS A 54 -8.66 -5.46 -12.17
CA LYS A 54 -7.22 -5.72 -11.97
C LYS A 54 -6.96 -7.21 -11.73
N SER A 55 -7.70 -7.83 -10.80
CA SER A 55 -7.56 -9.24 -10.43
C SER A 55 -7.69 -10.18 -11.63
N GLN A 56 -8.74 -9.98 -12.44
CA GLN A 56 -8.93 -10.74 -13.67
C GLN A 56 -7.75 -10.57 -14.64
N ARG A 57 -7.34 -9.32 -14.94
CA ARG A 57 -6.28 -9.09 -15.92
C ARG A 57 -4.94 -9.66 -15.46
N VAL A 58 -4.61 -9.54 -14.17
CA VAL A 58 -3.38 -10.11 -13.62
C VAL A 58 -3.35 -11.63 -13.78
N ALA A 59 -4.45 -12.32 -13.47
CA ALA A 59 -4.55 -13.77 -13.65
C ALA A 59 -4.36 -14.19 -15.12
N GLU A 60 -4.99 -13.49 -16.06
CA GLU A 60 -4.80 -13.72 -17.50
C GLU A 60 -3.34 -13.54 -17.93
N VAL A 61 -2.69 -12.46 -17.51
CA VAL A 61 -1.29 -12.19 -17.86
C VAL A 61 -0.36 -13.29 -17.33
N ILE A 62 -0.56 -13.75 -16.09
CA ILE A 62 0.28 -14.81 -15.52
C ILE A 62 0.06 -16.12 -16.29
N ASN A 63 -1.19 -16.45 -16.62
CA ASN A 63 -1.50 -17.63 -17.43
C ASN A 63 -0.87 -17.54 -18.84
N GLU A 64 -0.97 -16.39 -19.51
CA GLU A 64 -0.32 -16.12 -20.80
C GLU A 64 1.21 -16.29 -20.73
N MET A 65 1.84 -15.82 -19.64
CA MET A 65 3.30 -15.81 -19.49
C MET A 65 3.89 -17.15 -19.03
N HIS A 66 3.18 -17.89 -18.18
CA HIS A 66 3.73 -19.06 -17.48
C HIS A 66 2.95 -20.36 -17.72
N GLY A 67 1.79 -20.30 -18.39
CA GLY A 67 0.88 -21.45 -18.51
C GLY A 67 0.33 -21.93 -17.16
N GLU A 68 0.33 -21.04 -16.16
CA GLU A 68 -0.14 -21.30 -14.79
C GLU A 68 -1.56 -20.75 -14.63
N GLU A 69 -2.51 -21.62 -14.27
CA GLU A 69 -3.87 -21.20 -13.98
C GLU A 69 -3.92 -20.50 -12.61
N VAL A 70 -4.09 -19.18 -12.65
CA VAL A 70 -4.26 -18.34 -11.46
C VAL A 70 -5.74 -18.07 -11.23
N GLU A 71 -6.23 -18.41 -10.05
CA GLU A 71 -7.61 -18.11 -9.64
C GLU A 71 -7.73 -16.61 -9.32
N PHE A 72 -8.89 -16.01 -9.59
CA PHE A 72 -9.14 -14.60 -9.26
C PHE A 72 -10.55 -14.38 -8.71
N VAL A 73 -10.69 -13.37 -7.85
CA VAL A 73 -11.96 -12.90 -7.31
C VAL A 73 -12.03 -11.37 -7.38
N THR A 74 -13.08 -10.86 -8.03
CA THR A 74 -13.35 -9.42 -8.22
C THR A 74 -14.26 -8.90 -7.10
N GLN A 75 -13.85 -9.07 -5.85
CA GLN A 75 -14.60 -8.67 -4.67
C GLN A 75 -13.64 -8.11 -3.62
N ARG A 76 -14.20 -7.36 -2.67
CA ARG A 76 -13.48 -6.96 -1.48
C ARG A 76 -13.29 -8.18 -0.58
N ILE A 77 -12.19 -8.21 0.16
CA ILE A 77 -11.83 -9.37 0.97
C ILE A 77 -12.91 -9.76 2.00
N GLN A 78 -13.60 -8.80 2.59
CA GLN A 78 -14.69 -9.04 3.55
C GLN A 78 -15.89 -9.76 2.95
N ASP A 79 -16.06 -9.70 1.63
CA ASP A 79 -17.17 -10.30 0.90
C ASP A 79 -16.81 -11.67 0.31
N VAL A 80 -15.52 -12.05 0.33
CA VAL A 80 -15.05 -13.35 -0.18
C VAL A 80 -15.47 -14.46 0.78
N ASP A 81 -16.03 -15.53 0.24
CA ASP A 81 -16.38 -16.71 1.02
C ASP A 81 -15.12 -17.31 1.67
N ILE A 82 -15.16 -17.46 3.00
CA ILE A 82 -14.09 -18.04 3.79
C ILE A 82 -13.76 -19.48 3.35
N CYS A 83 -14.73 -20.22 2.78
CA CYS A 83 -14.51 -21.55 2.22
C CYS A 83 -13.51 -21.52 1.06
N ILE A 84 -13.46 -20.44 0.28
CA ILE A 84 -12.46 -20.24 -0.77
C ILE A 84 -11.10 -20.00 -0.11
N ILE A 85 -11.05 -19.09 0.87
CA ILE A 85 -9.82 -18.73 1.58
C ILE A 85 -9.19 -19.94 2.29
N ASN A 86 -10.00 -20.82 2.89
CA ASN A 86 -9.55 -22.02 3.60
C ASN A 86 -8.85 -23.06 2.69
N GLN A 87 -8.93 -22.91 1.36
CA GLN A 87 -8.17 -23.77 0.44
C GLN A 87 -6.68 -23.40 0.38
N TYR A 88 -6.27 -22.27 0.98
CA TYR A 88 -4.93 -21.70 0.92
C TYR A 88 -4.24 -21.68 2.29
N ASP A 89 -2.91 -21.67 2.29
CA ASP A 89 -2.11 -21.69 3.52
C ASP A 89 -1.72 -20.28 3.99
N VAL A 90 -1.59 -19.34 3.05
CA VAL A 90 -1.03 -18.01 3.31
C VAL A 90 -1.87 -16.92 2.68
N LEU A 91 -2.15 -15.88 3.45
CA LEU A 91 -2.72 -14.62 2.98
C LEU A 91 -1.60 -13.57 2.86
N VAL A 92 -1.62 -12.78 1.79
CA VAL A 92 -0.75 -11.62 1.64
C VAL A 92 -1.60 -10.37 1.42
N CYS A 93 -1.42 -9.38 2.28
CA CYS A 93 -2.02 -8.06 2.18
C CYS A 93 -1.07 -7.12 1.44
N ALA A 94 -1.45 -6.71 0.23
CA ALA A 94 -0.75 -5.69 -0.57
C ALA A 94 -1.70 -4.52 -0.93
N VAL A 95 -2.63 -4.21 -0.02
CA VAL A 95 -3.60 -3.12 -0.18
C VAL A 95 -3.01 -1.80 0.34
N ASP A 96 -3.60 -0.68 -0.06
CA ASP A 96 -3.14 0.67 0.31
C ASP A 96 -3.88 1.26 1.52
N ASN A 97 -5.11 0.84 1.78
CA ASN A 97 -5.96 1.42 2.81
C ASN A 97 -5.99 0.58 4.11
N VAL A 98 -6.12 1.26 5.25
CA VAL A 98 -6.08 0.64 6.58
C VAL A 98 -7.30 -0.23 6.85
N ALA A 99 -8.49 0.17 6.39
CA ALA A 99 -9.73 -0.58 6.62
C ALA A 99 -9.62 -2.02 6.06
N THR A 100 -9.18 -2.17 4.81
CA THR A 100 -9.00 -3.47 4.17
C THR A 100 -7.89 -4.30 4.83
N ARG A 101 -6.82 -3.67 5.36
CA ARG A 101 -5.82 -4.39 6.18
C ARG A 101 -6.47 -5.01 7.41
N MET A 102 -7.34 -4.25 8.10
CA MET A 102 -8.05 -4.74 9.28
C MET A 102 -9.07 -5.84 8.94
N ASP A 103 -9.82 -5.69 7.85
CA ASP A 103 -10.75 -6.71 7.35
C ASP A 103 -10.02 -8.01 7.03
N LEU A 104 -8.87 -7.94 6.34
CA LEU A 104 -8.05 -9.10 6.03
C LEU A 104 -7.45 -9.74 7.28
N ASN A 105 -7.07 -8.95 8.29
CA ASN A 105 -6.64 -9.49 9.58
C ASN A 105 -7.77 -10.27 10.26
N LEU A 106 -9.00 -9.76 10.25
CA LEU A 106 -10.17 -10.48 10.77
C LEU A 106 -10.47 -11.75 9.96
N MET A 107 -10.38 -11.69 8.63
CA MET A 107 -10.50 -12.86 7.76
C MET A 107 -9.45 -13.93 8.11
N PHE A 108 -8.18 -13.53 8.28
CA PHE A 108 -7.10 -14.42 8.70
C PHE A 108 -7.38 -15.11 10.03
N MET A 109 -7.90 -14.38 11.02
CA MET A 109 -8.20 -14.97 12.33
C MET A 109 -9.26 -16.06 12.25
N ARG A 110 -10.23 -15.90 11.34
CA ARG A 110 -11.34 -16.83 11.12
C ARG A 110 -10.98 -17.98 10.18
N SER A 111 -9.98 -17.82 9.33
CA SER A 111 -9.62 -18.81 8.31
C SER A 111 -8.66 -19.88 8.83
N GLU A 112 -8.49 -20.95 8.06
CA GLU A 112 -7.52 -22.01 8.32
C GLU A 112 -6.10 -21.66 7.85
N CYS A 113 -5.90 -20.44 7.32
CA CYS A 113 -4.59 -19.99 6.89
C CYS A 113 -3.62 -19.97 8.09
N LYS A 114 -2.37 -20.36 7.82
CA LYS A 114 -1.31 -20.49 8.84
C LYS A 114 -0.57 -19.19 9.07
N MET A 115 -0.61 -18.30 8.08
CA MET A 115 0.16 -17.06 8.08
C MET A 115 -0.55 -15.98 7.27
N LEU A 116 -0.47 -14.75 7.77
CA LEU A 116 -0.77 -13.53 7.03
C LEU A 116 0.53 -12.73 6.92
N ILE A 117 0.82 -12.20 5.73
CA ILE A 117 1.89 -11.20 5.56
C ILE A 117 1.24 -9.89 5.12
N ASP A 118 1.36 -8.86 5.94
CA ASP A 118 1.02 -7.49 5.55
C ASP A 118 2.24 -6.76 5.02
N CYS A 119 2.02 -5.94 4.00
CA CYS A 119 3.05 -5.08 3.47
C CYS A 119 2.48 -3.75 2.99
N GLY A 120 3.34 -2.75 2.98
CA GLY A 120 2.98 -1.41 2.55
C GLY A 120 4.20 -0.58 2.25
N ILE A 121 3.94 0.53 1.56
CA ILE A 121 4.96 1.46 1.09
C ILE A 121 4.50 2.89 1.35
N SER A 122 5.46 3.75 1.65
CA SER A 122 5.24 5.19 1.76
C SER A 122 6.54 5.90 1.37
N GLY A 123 6.52 6.58 0.22
CA GLY A 123 7.71 7.17 -0.38
C GLY A 123 8.78 6.13 -0.64
N TYR A 124 9.95 6.34 -0.04
CA TYR A 124 11.10 5.44 -0.12
C TYR A 124 11.18 4.45 1.04
N LYS A 125 10.07 4.29 1.76
CA LYS A 125 9.94 3.36 2.89
C LYS A 125 9.04 2.20 2.51
N ALA A 126 9.35 1.03 3.05
CA ALA A 126 8.51 -0.15 2.95
C ALA A 126 8.48 -0.88 4.28
N HIS A 127 7.36 -1.52 4.60
CA HIS A 127 7.28 -2.44 5.72
C HIS A 127 6.76 -3.80 5.27
N VAL A 128 7.14 -4.82 6.03
CA VAL A 128 6.57 -6.17 5.93
C VAL A 128 6.33 -6.70 7.33
N LYS A 129 5.11 -7.11 7.62
CA LYS A 129 4.67 -7.70 8.88
C LYS A 129 4.18 -9.13 8.63
N MET A 130 4.83 -10.11 9.23
CA MET A 130 4.31 -11.46 9.34
C MET A 130 3.43 -11.57 10.59
N VAL A 131 2.23 -12.11 10.40
CA VAL A 131 1.28 -12.43 11.45
C VAL A 131 1.09 -13.94 11.48
N ARG A 132 1.23 -14.50 12.69
CA ARG A 132 0.92 -15.89 13.01
C ARG A 132 0.09 -15.94 14.27
N ARG A 133 -0.69 -17.00 14.42
CA ARG A 133 -1.43 -17.28 15.66
C ARG A 133 -0.43 -17.33 16.84
N GLY A 134 -0.73 -16.57 17.89
CA GLY A 134 0.15 -16.40 19.06
C GLY A 134 1.10 -15.20 19.01
N LEU A 135 1.34 -14.59 17.85
CA LEU A 135 2.15 -13.36 17.72
C LEU A 135 1.26 -12.10 17.61
N ALA A 136 1.89 -10.92 17.58
CA ALA A 136 1.21 -9.66 17.39
C ALA A 136 0.52 -9.61 16.00
N CYS A 137 -0.80 -9.36 15.99
CA CYS A 137 -1.57 -9.18 14.74
C CYS A 137 -1.58 -7.72 14.27
N LEU A 138 -2.25 -7.41 13.16
CA LEU A 138 -2.29 -6.03 12.64
C LEU A 138 -3.00 -5.05 13.58
N TYR A 139 -3.98 -5.51 14.37
CA TYR A 139 -4.62 -4.67 15.39
C TYR A 139 -3.69 -4.31 16.55
N CYS A 140 -2.69 -5.15 16.87
CA CYS A 140 -1.70 -4.82 17.90
C CYS A 140 -0.82 -3.63 17.51
N ILE A 141 -0.74 -3.33 16.22
CA ILE A 141 0.12 -2.28 15.66
C ILE A 141 -0.71 -1.27 14.85
N LYS A 142 -2.03 -1.19 15.09
CA LYS A 142 -2.94 -0.33 14.32
C LYS A 142 -2.47 1.13 14.30
N ASP A 143 -1.91 1.60 15.42
CA ASP A 143 -1.41 2.96 15.61
C ASP A 143 -0.23 3.28 14.66
N LEU A 144 0.52 2.26 14.19
CA LEU A 144 1.56 2.45 13.18
C LEU A 144 0.98 2.77 11.79
N TYR A 145 -0.28 2.39 11.54
CA TYR A 145 -1.01 2.71 10.31
C TYR A 145 -1.82 4.00 10.43
N GLU A 146 -2.16 4.42 11.65
CA GLU A 146 -2.79 5.70 11.96
C GLU A 146 -1.77 6.85 11.89
N ILE A 147 -1.21 7.09 10.69
CA ILE A 147 -0.55 8.36 10.43
C ILE A 147 -1.65 9.37 10.10
N ASN A 148 -2.30 9.86 11.15
CA ASN A 148 -3.09 11.10 11.19
C ASN A 148 -2.99 11.72 12.59
N ASN A 149 -1.77 12.03 13.05
CA ASN A 149 -1.45 13.23 13.85
C ASN A 149 0.00 13.19 14.36
N PRO A 150 0.87 14.06 13.84
CA PRO A 150 1.56 15.02 14.68
C PRO A 150 0.77 16.32 14.59
N GLY A 151 -0.07 16.54 15.60
CA GLY A 151 -0.86 17.74 15.87
C GLY A 151 -0.98 18.82 14.78
N ILE A 152 -2.23 19.12 14.48
CA ILE A 152 -2.79 20.47 14.23
C ILE A 152 -2.24 21.61 15.14
N CYS A 153 -1.36 21.29 16.10
CA CYS A 153 -0.70 22.22 17.01
C CYS A 153 0.81 22.44 16.71
N THR A 154 1.31 22.17 15.50
CA THR A 154 2.65 22.63 15.05
C THR A 154 2.58 23.76 14.03
N MET A 155 1.47 24.51 13.99
CA MET A 155 1.46 25.84 13.39
C MET A 155 2.24 26.81 14.29
N LYS A 156 3.56 26.87 14.11
CA LYS A 156 4.39 28.07 14.33
C LYS A 156 5.83 27.92 13.84
N SER A 157 6.03 27.42 12.61
CA SER A 157 7.16 27.81 11.75
C SER A 157 7.16 26.95 10.48
N LEU A 158 6.38 27.34 9.48
CA LEU A 158 6.77 26.99 8.10
C LEU A 158 8.15 27.62 7.89
N PRO A 159 9.18 26.87 7.45
CA PRO A 159 10.46 27.47 7.13
C PRO A 159 10.24 28.57 6.08
N VAL A 160 10.74 29.77 6.35
CA VAL A 160 10.56 30.98 5.52
C VAL A 160 11.18 30.82 4.11
N HIS A 161 12.00 29.78 3.92
CA HIS A 161 12.67 29.49 2.65
C HIS A 161 12.49 28.02 2.25
N ILE A 162 12.02 27.82 1.01
CA ILE A 162 11.97 26.51 0.37
C ILE A 162 13.38 26.13 -0.08
N THR A 163 13.86 24.98 0.40
CA THR A 163 15.13 24.36 0.03
C THR A 163 14.84 23.02 -0.65
N PRO A 164 15.80 22.44 -1.40
CA PRO A 164 15.63 21.11 -2.01
C PRO A 164 15.21 20.03 -0.99
N GLU A 165 15.70 20.12 0.25
CA GLU A 165 15.45 19.15 1.31
C GLU A 165 14.04 19.25 1.89
N ASN A 166 13.47 20.45 1.99
CA ASN A 166 12.15 20.67 2.61
C ASN A 166 11.00 20.82 1.59
N ARG A 167 11.31 21.01 0.30
CA ARG A 167 10.36 21.32 -0.78
C ARG A 167 9.12 20.43 -0.76
N ASN A 168 9.34 19.11 -0.77
CA ASN A 168 8.25 18.14 -0.88
C ASN A 168 7.38 18.09 0.39
N ALA A 169 7.97 18.31 1.56
CA ALA A 169 7.24 18.34 2.83
C ALA A 169 6.34 19.57 2.90
N VAL A 170 6.83 20.73 2.47
CA VAL A 170 6.06 21.98 2.42
C VAL A 170 4.91 21.87 1.40
N LEU A 171 5.20 21.36 0.19
CA LEU A 171 4.19 21.18 -0.85
C LEU A 171 3.08 20.22 -0.39
N ARG A 172 3.46 19.09 0.21
CA ARG A 172 2.52 18.11 0.76
C ARG A 172 1.65 18.73 1.86
N SER A 173 2.24 19.52 2.75
CA SER A 173 1.49 20.21 3.81
C SER A 173 0.45 21.16 3.23
N MET A 174 0.78 21.90 2.16
CA MET A 174 -0.17 22.78 1.46
C MET A 174 -1.32 22.00 0.82
N VAL A 175 -1.04 20.83 0.24
CA VAL A 175 -2.05 19.95 -0.34
C VAL A 175 -2.97 19.36 0.74
N GLU A 176 -2.42 18.92 1.87
CA GLU A 176 -3.18 18.33 2.97
C GLU A 176 -4.07 19.37 3.68
N MET A 177 -3.57 20.60 3.88
CA MET A 177 -4.34 21.69 4.48
C MET A 177 -5.59 22.05 3.67
N ASP A 178 -5.51 22.08 2.33
CA ASP A 178 -6.69 22.38 1.49
C ASP A 178 -7.66 21.19 1.42
N ARG A 179 -7.14 19.95 1.52
CA ARG A 179 -7.95 18.72 1.55
C ARG A 179 -8.82 18.63 2.81
N ASP A 180 -8.29 18.99 3.97
CA ASP A 180 -9.05 18.97 5.23
C ASP A 180 -10.13 20.07 5.27
N MET A 181 -9.86 21.24 4.69
CA MET A 181 -10.87 22.32 4.58
C MET A 181 -12.03 21.98 3.63
N THR A 182 -11.82 21.09 2.66
CA THR A 182 -12.84 20.75 1.65
C THR A 182 -13.72 19.55 2.03
N LEU A 183 -13.35 18.79 3.06
CA LEU A 183 -14.19 17.72 3.62
C LEU A 183 -15.41 18.26 4.40
N ASP A 184 -15.32 19.46 4.95
CA ASP A 184 -16.40 20.11 5.71
C ASP A 184 -17.45 20.80 4.80
N ASP A 185 -17.08 21.16 3.56
CA ASP A 185 -17.93 21.90 2.63
C ASP A 185 -18.36 21.02 1.44
N MET A 186 -19.44 20.25 1.63
CA MET A 186 -20.07 19.38 0.62
C MET A 186 -20.76 20.13 -0.55
N ARG A 187 -20.26 21.30 -0.97
CA ARG A 187 -20.83 22.08 -2.07
C ARG A 187 -19.71 22.69 -2.94
N TYR A 188 -19.58 22.15 -4.15
CA TYR A 188 -18.67 22.61 -5.22
C TYR A 188 -17.18 22.32 -5.03
N PHE A 189 -16.81 21.05 -4.93
CA PHE A 189 -15.41 20.66 -5.11
C PHE A 189 -15.00 20.79 -6.58
N ASN A 190 -14.39 21.91 -6.96
CA ASN A 190 -13.68 22.05 -8.23
C ASN A 190 -12.20 21.75 -8.03
N LYS A 191 -11.86 20.45 -8.08
CA LYS A 191 -10.49 19.92 -7.97
C LYS A 191 -9.45 20.74 -8.74
N LYS A 192 -9.80 21.14 -9.97
CA LYS A 192 -8.90 21.89 -10.85
C LYS A 192 -8.57 23.28 -10.30
N SER A 193 -9.54 23.94 -9.69
CA SER A 193 -9.33 25.26 -9.07
C SER A 193 -8.48 25.19 -7.80
N THR A 194 -8.66 24.16 -6.97
CA THR A 194 -7.84 23.90 -5.78
C THR A 194 -6.40 23.62 -6.15
N VAL A 195 -6.18 22.72 -7.12
CA VAL A 195 -4.84 22.38 -7.61
C VAL A 195 -4.11 23.64 -8.10
N MET A 196 -4.77 24.48 -8.90
CA MET A 196 -4.15 25.71 -9.41
C MET A 196 -3.76 26.68 -8.28
N LYS A 197 -4.62 26.87 -7.28
CA LYS A 197 -4.33 27.72 -6.11
C LYS A 197 -3.08 27.24 -5.37
N ILE A 198 -2.93 25.93 -5.18
CA ILE A 198 -1.76 25.36 -4.48
C ILE A 198 -0.49 25.59 -5.30
N ILE A 199 -0.53 25.39 -6.62
CA ILE A 199 0.61 25.65 -7.51
C ILE A 199 1.05 27.11 -7.42
N ASP A 200 0.09 28.04 -7.55
CA ASP A 200 0.37 29.48 -7.51
C ASP A 200 0.94 29.90 -6.14
N ALA A 201 0.34 29.42 -5.05
CA ALA A 201 0.79 29.71 -3.69
C ALA A 201 2.19 29.16 -3.41
N PHE A 202 2.48 27.93 -3.84
CA PHE A 202 3.79 27.31 -3.63
C PHE A 202 4.88 27.99 -4.47
N ASN A 203 4.61 28.25 -5.76
CA ASN A 203 5.58 28.87 -6.66
C ASN A 203 5.86 30.35 -6.30
N ALA A 204 4.94 31.03 -5.61
CA ALA A 204 5.17 32.38 -5.09
C ALA A 204 6.22 32.45 -3.98
N ILE A 205 6.45 31.35 -3.26
CA ILE A 205 7.39 31.27 -2.12
C ILE A 205 8.61 30.36 -2.41
N SER A 206 8.64 29.73 -3.58
CA SER A 206 9.69 28.81 -4.02
C SER A 206 10.66 29.51 -4.99
N PRO A 207 11.98 29.23 -4.93
CA PRO A 207 12.89 29.56 -6.03
C PRO A 207 12.42 28.90 -7.33
N ASN A 208 12.63 29.57 -8.48
CA ASN A 208 12.17 29.07 -9.79
C ASN A 208 12.60 27.63 -10.10
N GLU A 209 13.79 27.23 -9.67
CA GLU A 209 14.36 25.87 -9.84
C GLU A 209 13.60 24.79 -9.06
N LEU A 210 12.84 25.19 -8.04
CA LEU A 210 12.08 24.33 -7.13
C LEU A 210 10.57 24.51 -7.33
N ASN A 211 10.12 25.19 -8.38
CA ASN A 211 8.69 25.33 -8.67
C ASN A 211 8.00 23.98 -8.85
N THR A 212 6.72 23.92 -8.51
CA THR A 212 5.84 22.78 -8.74
C THR A 212 4.96 22.98 -9.97
N ASN A 213 4.28 21.90 -10.37
CA ASN A 213 3.39 21.85 -11.53
C ASN A 213 2.13 21.04 -11.21
N GLU A 214 1.17 21.08 -12.15
CA GLU A 214 -0.12 20.37 -12.01
C GLU A 214 0.05 18.88 -11.77
N PHE A 215 1.02 18.22 -12.42
CA PHE A 215 1.24 16.79 -12.25
C PHE A 215 1.68 16.43 -10.82
N GLU A 216 2.60 17.20 -10.23
CA GLU A 216 3.05 16.97 -8.85
C GLU A 216 1.94 17.25 -7.83
N VAL A 217 1.21 18.35 -7.99
CA VAL A 217 0.15 18.73 -7.06
C VAL A 217 -1.03 17.77 -7.16
N VAL A 218 -1.49 17.43 -8.37
CA VAL A 218 -2.51 16.38 -8.57
C VAL A 218 -2.00 15.05 -8.02
N GLY A 219 -0.72 14.75 -8.24
CA GLY A 219 -0.11 13.53 -7.72
C GLY A 219 -0.17 13.47 -6.19
N MET A 220 0.23 14.53 -5.50
CA MET A 220 0.11 14.61 -4.03
C MET A 220 -1.35 14.61 -3.57
N TYR A 221 -2.24 15.31 -4.29
CA TYR A 221 -3.66 15.41 -3.98
C TYR A 221 -4.36 14.05 -4.05
N ASP A 222 -4.05 13.28 -5.10
CA ASP A 222 -4.56 11.94 -5.35
C ASP A 222 -3.74 10.85 -4.65
N ASN A 223 -2.74 11.22 -3.83
CA ASN A 223 -1.76 10.30 -3.24
C ASN A 223 -1.04 9.40 -4.28
N ILE A 224 -0.90 9.85 -5.52
CA ILE A 224 -0.08 9.24 -6.56
C ILE A 224 1.38 9.60 -6.28
N MET A 225 2.12 8.68 -5.66
CA MET A 225 3.55 8.84 -5.45
C MET A 225 4.32 8.66 -6.77
N PRO A 226 5.25 9.56 -7.15
CA PRO A 226 6.07 9.39 -8.36
C PRO A 226 7.07 8.23 -8.22
N ASN A 227 7.22 7.43 -9.28
CA ASN A 227 8.31 6.43 -9.44
C ASN A 227 8.47 5.40 -8.32
N VAL A 228 7.36 4.76 -7.98
CA VAL A 228 7.24 3.74 -6.92
C VAL A 228 7.64 2.32 -7.39
N CYS A 229 8.02 2.14 -8.66
CA CYS A 229 8.25 0.78 -9.20
C CYS A 229 9.33 0.03 -8.40
N PHE A 230 10.47 0.69 -8.13
CA PHE A 230 11.56 0.03 -7.41
C PHE A 230 11.19 -0.30 -5.96
N ILE A 231 10.51 0.60 -5.23
CA ILE A 231 10.16 0.35 -3.83
C ILE A 231 9.06 -0.72 -3.72
N ASN A 232 8.14 -0.80 -4.69
CA ASN A 232 7.21 -1.93 -4.83
C ASN A 232 7.98 -3.25 -5.01
N SER A 233 8.98 -3.28 -5.90
CA SER A 233 9.80 -4.48 -6.11
C SER A 233 10.63 -4.86 -4.87
N ILE A 234 11.16 -3.89 -4.13
CA ILE A 234 11.87 -4.14 -2.86
C ILE A 234 10.90 -4.71 -1.83
N CYS A 235 9.74 -4.07 -1.63
CA CYS A 235 8.71 -4.53 -0.70
C CYS A 235 8.27 -5.97 -1.03
N ALA A 236 7.95 -6.25 -2.30
CA ALA A 236 7.60 -7.58 -2.79
C ALA A 236 8.72 -8.60 -2.56
N SER A 237 9.99 -8.21 -2.74
CA SER A 237 11.14 -9.07 -2.50
C SER A 237 11.30 -9.42 -1.01
N LEU A 238 11.04 -8.46 -0.12
CA LEU A 238 11.03 -8.68 1.33
C LEU A 238 9.89 -9.62 1.75
N VAL A 239 8.69 -9.46 1.18
CA VAL A 239 7.56 -10.38 1.37
C VAL A 239 7.93 -11.79 0.92
N TYR A 240 8.45 -11.93 -0.31
CA TYR A 240 8.88 -13.22 -0.86
C TYR A 240 9.96 -13.87 0.02
N ARG A 241 10.91 -13.09 0.54
CA ARG A 241 11.94 -13.57 1.47
C ARG A 241 11.33 -14.12 2.76
N MET A 242 10.30 -13.49 3.33
CA MET A 242 9.59 -13.99 4.51
C MET A 242 8.78 -15.26 4.19
N LEU A 243 8.14 -15.33 3.02
CA LEU A 243 7.42 -16.54 2.58
C LEU A 243 8.36 -17.75 2.50
N CYS A 244 9.56 -17.58 1.93
CA CYS A 244 10.51 -18.67 1.71
C CYS A 244 11.31 -19.08 2.97
N SER A 245 11.39 -18.26 4.01
CA SER A 245 11.93 -18.71 5.31
C SER A 245 11.11 -18.10 6.43
N PRO A 246 9.99 -18.73 6.78
CA PRO A 246 9.03 -18.12 7.67
C PRO A 246 9.40 -18.37 9.14
N GLU A 247 10.39 -19.23 9.43
CA GLU A 247 11.00 -19.37 10.76
C GLU A 247 12.06 -18.30 10.98
N THR A 248 11.67 -17.18 11.59
CA THR A 248 12.55 -16.04 11.87
C THR A 248 12.40 -15.58 13.31
N ALA A 249 13.48 -15.02 13.86
CA ALA A 249 13.48 -14.37 15.19
C ALA A 249 12.81 -12.98 15.20
N TYR A 250 12.28 -12.53 14.05
CA TYR A 250 11.63 -11.25 13.83
C TYR A 250 10.34 -11.50 13.05
N ASP A 251 9.36 -10.63 13.21
CA ASP A 251 8.11 -10.69 12.47
C ASP A 251 7.80 -9.38 11.73
N PHE A 252 8.63 -8.36 11.88
CA PHE A 252 8.52 -7.09 11.19
C PHE A 252 9.84 -6.68 10.55
N ILE A 253 9.76 -6.21 9.31
CA ILE A 253 10.86 -5.62 8.56
C ILE A 253 10.46 -4.20 8.19
N PHE A 254 11.34 -3.24 8.46
CA PHE A 254 11.24 -1.88 7.95
C PHE A 254 12.43 -1.57 7.06
N TYR A 255 12.15 -1.12 5.84
CA TYR A 255 13.11 -0.62 4.87
C TYR A 255 12.93 0.89 4.71
N SER A 256 14.03 1.62 4.64
CA SER A 256 14.05 3.03 4.23
C SER A 256 15.24 3.28 3.32
N SER A 257 15.05 4.07 2.27
CA SER A 257 16.13 4.66 1.48
C SER A 257 15.96 6.17 1.29
N GLU A 258 15.27 6.84 2.23
CA GLU A 258 15.03 8.29 2.18
C GLU A 258 16.32 9.08 2.42
N ASP A 259 17.04 8.80 3.51
CA ASP A 259 18.35 9.42 3.81
C ASP A 259 19.51 8.44 3.61
N LYS A 260 19.34 7.22 4.15
CA LYS A 260 20.31 6.12 4.09
C LYS A 260 19.56 4.83 3.81
N LEU A 261 20.23 3.90 3.15
CA LEU A 261 19.70 2.55 2.98
C LEU A 261 19.76 1.82 4.32
N VAL A 262 18.60 1.61 4.93
CA VAL A 262 18.45 0.96 6.23
C VAL A 262 17.43 -0.17 6.13
N ILE A 263 17.78 -1.32 6.75
CA ILE A 263 16.86 -2.44 6.95
C ILE A 263 16.88 -2.79 8.43
N ASN A 264 15.75 -2.56 9.10
CA ASN A 264 15.54 -2.94 10.48
C ASN A 264 14.64 -4.17 10.55
N LYS A 265 14.99 -5.10 11.44
CA LYS A 265 14.23 -6.32 11.71
C LYS A 265 13.90 -6.36 13.19
N MET A 266 12.65 -6.56 13.53
CA MET A 266 12.19 -6.57 14.92
C MET A 266 11.07 -7.58 15.12
N LEU A 267 10.94 -8.03 16.36
CA LEU A 267 9.80 -8.80 16.82
C LEU A 267 8.87 -7.82 17.53
N LEU A 268 7.66 -7.64 17.01
CA LEU A 268 6.70 -6.74 17.64
C LEU A 268 5.94 -7.45 18.75
N GLU A 269 5.79 -6.75 19.87
CA GLU A 269 5.09 -7.29 21.03
C GLU A 269 3.58 -7.28 20.83
N LYS A 270 2.92 -8.25 21.45
CA LYS A 270 1.47 -8.34 21.46
C LYS A 270 0.91 -7.27 22.40
N ASP A 271 0.07 -6.39 21.86
CA ASP A 271 -0.72 -5.48 22.69
C ASP A 271 -1.65 -6.27 23.62
N LYS A 272 -1.56 -5.98 24.93
CA LYS A 272 -2.35 -6.61 25.99
C LYS A 272 -3.84 -6.32 25.83
N ASP A 273 -4.17 -5.17 25.24
CA ASP A 273 -5.55 -4.72 25.06
C ASP A 273 -6.13 -5.02 23.68
N CYS A 274 -5.38 -5.70 22.82
CA CYS A 274 -5.81 -6.06 21.48
C CYS A 274 -7.10 -6.90 21.49
N ILE A 275 -8.19 -6.29 21.00
CA ILE A 275 -9.51 -6.91 20.94
C ILE A 275 -9.53 -8.16 20.06
N VAL A 276 -8.67 -8.25 19.05
CA VAL A 276 -8.64 -9.40 18.15
C VAL A 276 -7.89 -10.56 18.78
N CYS A 277 -6.71 -10.29 19.35
CA CYS A 277 -5.90 -11.37 19.88
C CYS A 277 -6.33 -11.90 21.26
N LYS A 278 -7.33 -11.28 21.90
CA LYS A 278 -7.97 -11.80 23.12
C LYS A 278 -8.86 -13.03 22.83
N TYR A 279 -9.38 -13.15 21.62
CA TYR A 279 -10.29 -14.23 21.19
C TYR A 279 -9.66 -15.19 20.16
N ALA A 280 -8.34 -15.11 19.99
CA ALA A 280 -7.54 -15.71 18.93
C ALA A 280 -6.83 -17.00 19.32
#